data_AF-R1G8G2-F1
#
_entry.id   AF-R1G8G2-F1
#
_cell.length_a   1.000
_cell.length_b   1.000
_cell.length_c   1.000
_cell.angle_alpha   90.00
_cell.angle_beta   90.00
_cell.angle_gamma   90.00
#
_symmetry.space_group_name_H-M   'P 1'
#
loop_
_entity.id
_entity.type
_entity.pdbx_description
1 polymer ?
#
loop_
_entity_poly.entity_id
_entity_poly.type
_entity_poly.pdbx_seq_one_letter_code
_entity_poly.pdbx_strand_id
1 'polypeptide(L)'
;MKVVELKEELGERGEALSGNKAWLRRRLHAAIASEDLETALRAPPESRMIPSDYGVERGVRFSDLVDGLNESLRPTDVGPR
;
A
#
# COMPACT_ATOMS: atom_id res chain seq x y z
N MET A 1 0.43 -21.79 8.68
CA MET A 1 -0.04 -21.99 7.29
C MET A 1 0.82 -22.93 6.47
N LYS A 2 0.33 -24.15 6.33
CA LYS A 2 0.71 -25.18 5.36
C LYS A 2 0.02 -24.89 4.02
N VAL A 3 0.46 -25.56 2.96
CA VAL A 3 -0.14 -25.42 1.62
C VAL A 3 -1.57 -25.93 1.56
N VAL A 4 -1.89 -26.97 2.33
CA VAL A 4 -3.25 -27.53 2.43
C VAL A 4 -4.22 -26.48 2.97
N GLU A 5 -3.91 -25.91 4.14
CA GLU A 5 -4.69 -24.82 4.76
C GLU A 5 -4.87 -23.63 3.82
N LEU A 6 -3.83 -23.23 3.07
CA LEU A 6 -3.94 -22.15 2.08
C LEU A 6 -4.91 -22.46 0.95
N LYS A 7 -4.95 -23.72 0.49
CA LYS A 7 -5.85 -24.13 -0.59
C LYS A 7 -7.28 -24.29 -0.11
N GLU A 8 -7.48 -24.71 1.13
CA GLU A 8 -8.82 -24.75 1.74
C GLU A 8 -9.40 -23.34 1.81
N GLU A 9 -8.68 -22.39 2.42
CA GLU A 9 -9.10 -20.99 2.54
C GLU A 9 -9.36 -20.32 1.17
N LEU A 10 -8.48 -20.57 0.18
CA LEU A 10 -8.69 -20.05 -1.17
C LEU A 10 -9.86 -20.75 -1.87
N GLY A 11 -10.08 -22.03 -1.59
CA GLY A 11 -11.14 -22.84 -2.21
C GLY A 11 -12.52 -22.40 -1.74
N GLU A 12 -12.67 -22.12 -0.44
CA GLU A 12 -13.90 -21.55 0.12
C GLU A 12 -14.24 -20.19 -0.48
N ARG A 13 -13.21 -19.41 -0.86
CA ARG A 13 -13.35 -18.10 -1.51
C ARG A 13 -13.48 -18.18 -3.04
N GLY A 14 -13.43 -19.38 -3.63
CA GLY A 14 -13.46 -19.56 -5.09
C GLY A 14 -12.23 -19.03 -5.83
N GLU A 15 -11.12 -18.84 -5.10
CA GLU A 15 -9.86 -18.35 -5.63
C GLU A 15 -9.02 -19.45 -6.27
N ALA A 16 -8.06 -19.05 -7.09
CA ALA A 16 -7.17 -20.01 -7.75
C ALA A 16 -6.28 -20.77 -6.74
N LEU A 17 -6.27 -22.11 -6.87
CA LEU A 17 -5.57 -23.05 -5.98
C LEU A 17 -4.21 -23.53 -6.51
N SER A 18 -3.83 -23.05 -7.69
CA SER A 18 -2.61 -23.46 -8.39
C SER A 18 -1.44 -22.53 -8.05
N GLY A 19 -0.22 -23.06 -8.11
CA GLY A 19 1.00 -22.28 -7.85
C GLY A 19 1.74 -22.72 -6.58
N ASN A 20 2.84 -22.01 -6.29
CA ASN A 20 3.70 -22.32 -5.16
C ASN A 20 3.15 -21.73 -3.85
N LYS A 21 3.70 -22.16 -2.71
CA LYS A 21 3.26 -21.71 -1.38
C LYS A 21 3.30 -20.19 -1.20
N ALA A 22 4.33 -19.52 -1.73
CA ALA A 22 4.48 -18.08 -1.60
C ALA A 22 3.38 -17.34 -2.38
N TRP A 23 3.05 -17.82 -3.57
CA TRP A 23 1.96 -17.31 -4.38
C TRP A 23 0.61 -17.48 -3.68
N LEU A 24 0.31 -18.68 -3.16
CA LEU A 24 -0.94 -18.95 -2.43
C LEU A 24 -1.11 -18.03 -1.21
N ARG A 25 -0.02 -17.77 -0.46
CA ARG A 25 -0.04 -16.81 0.66
C ARG A 25 -0.37 -15.40 0.20
N ARG A 26 0.27 -14.92 -0.87
CA ARG A 26 0.01 -13.58 -1.43
C ARG A 26 -1.43 -13.47 -1.92
N ARG A 27 -1.94 -14.53 -2.57
CA ARG A 27 -3.32 -14.57 -3.07
C ARG A 27 -4.34 -14.49 -1.94
N LEU A 28 -4.15 -15.29 -0.88
CA LEU A 28 -5.04 -15.25 0.29
C LEU A 28 -5.03 -13.88 0.95
N HIS A 29 -3.85 -13.26 1.08
CA HIS A 29 -3.73 -11.94 1.65
C HIS A 29 -4.43 -10.85 0.83
N ALA A 30 -4.42 -10.98 -0.50
CA ALA A 30 -5.13 -10.07 -1.39
C ALA A 30 -6.66 -10.26 -1.32
N ALA A 31 -7.13 -11.51 -1.22
CA ALA A 31 -8.56 -11.81 -1.06
C ALA A 31 -9.11 -11.21 0.24
N ILE A 32 -8.43 -11.43 1.37
CA ILE A 32 -8.81 -10.85 2.66
C ILE A 32 -8.84 -9.32 2.61
N ALA A 33 -7.80 -8.70 2.06
CA ALA A 33 -7.73 -7.24 1.94
C ALA A 33 -8.85 -6.65 1.06
N SER A 34 -9.32 -7.39 0.05
CA SER A 34 -10.47 -6.99 -0.77
C SER A 34 -11.77 -7.01 0.01
N GLU A 35 -12.01 -8.08 0.79
CA GLU A 35 -13.20 -8.21 1.64
C GLU A 35 -13.24 -7.13 2.74
N ASP A 36 -12.09 -6.83 3.35
CA ASP A 36 -11.94 -5.73 4.31
C ASP A 36 -12.24 -4.38 3.66
N LEU A 37 -11.77 -4.16 2.42
CA LEU A 37 -12.05 -2.93 1.67
C LEU A 37 -13.55 -2.79 1.35
N GLU A 38 -14.20 -3.84 0.87
CA GLU A 38 -15.65 -3.82 0.61
C GLU A 38 -16.44 -3.58 1.89
N THR A 39 -16.02 -4.16 3.01
CA THR A 39 -16.61 -3.94 4.32
C THR A 39 -16.42 -2.49 4.80
N ALA A 40 -15.21 -1.94 4.67
CA ALA A 40 -14.90 -0.56 4.98
C ALA A 40 -15.64 0.43 4.07
N LEU A 41 -15.88 0.06 2.82
CA LEU A 41 -16.67 0.85 1.87
C LEU A 41 -18.15 0.88 2.24
N ARG A 42 -18.69 -0.26 2.68
CA ARG A 42 -20.08 -0.41 3.11
C ARG A 42 -20.36 0.16 4.50
N ALA A 43 -19.33 0.34 5.33
CA ALA A 43 -19.46 0.97 6.62
C ALA A 43 -19.98 2.42 6.47
N PRO A 44 -20.95 2.85 7.30
CA PRO A 44 -21.42 4.23 7.32
C PRO A 44 -20.24 5.17 7.64
N PRO A 45 -20.23 6.39 7.06
CA PRO A 45 -19.09 7.30 7.11
C PRO A 45 -18.68 7.71 8.54
N GLU A 46 -19.57 7.56 9.52
CA GLU A 46 -19.30 7.84 10.94
C GLU A 46 -18.18 6.98 11.55
N SER A 47 -17.92 5.77 11.02
CA SER A 47 -16.85 4.87 11.49
C SER A 47 -15.55 4.97 10.70
N ARG A 48 -15.47 5.82 9.67
CA ARG A 48 -14.21 6.17 8.99
C ARG A 48 -13.42 7.20 9.84
N MET A 49 -13.31 6.97 11.14
CA MET A 49 -12.34 7.70 11.96
C MET A 49 -10.95 7.30 11.49
N ILE A 50 -10.40 8.08 10.55
CA ILE A 50 -8.97 8.19 10.34
C ILE A 50 -8.40 8.58 11.70
N PRO A 51 -7.45 7.83 12.29
CA PRO A 51 -6.78 8.27 13.51
C PRO A 51 -6.22 9.66 13.26
N SER A 52 -6.87 10.67 13.85
CA SER A 52 -6.47 12.07 13.79
C SER A 52 -5.30 12.31 14.75
N ASP A 53 -4.25 11.49 14.63
CA ASP A 53 -3.08 11.49 15.49
C ASP A 53 -1.76 11.31 14.71
N TYR A 54 -1.73 11.81 13.47
CA TYR A 54 -0.47 12.30 12.90
C TYR A 54 -0.54 13.83 12.92
N GLY A 55 -0.04 14.40 14.02
CA GLY A 55 0.18 15.83 14.14
C GLY A 55 1.07 16.34 13.02
N VAL A 56 0.46 17.07 12.07
CA VAL A 56 1.17 18.02 11.20
C VAL A 56 1.44 19.26 12.02
N GLU A 57 2.43 19.15 12.92
CA GLU A 57 3.14 20.31 13.41
C GLU A 57 4.05 20.79 12.26
N ARG A 58 3.89 22.07 11.88
CA ARG A 58 4.68 22.85 10.91
C ARG A 58 4.26 22.76 9.44
N GLY A 59 3.31 23.63 9.08
CA GLY A 59 3.65 24.88 8.38
C GLY A 59 4.65 24.84 7.22
N VAL A 60 4.59 23.84 6.35
CA VAL A 60 5.26 23.89 5.04
C VAL A 60 4.16 23.89 3.98
N ARG A 61 4.05 24.96 3.19
CA ARG A 61 3.11 24.97 2.08
C ARG A 61 3.63 24.00 1.02
N PHE A 62 2.71 23.20 0.47
CA PHE A 62 2.99 22.23 -0.60
C PHE A 62 3.79 22.82 -1.78
N SER A 63 3.70 24.14 -1.97
CA SER A 63 4.44 24.90 -2.99
C SER A 63 5.96 24.88 -2.80
N ASP A 64 6.47 24.82 -1.56
CA ASP A 64 7.92 24.90 -1.29
C ASP A 64 8.66 23.58 -1.58
N LEU A 65 7.94 22.46 -1.68
CA LEU A 65 8.54 21.14 -1.89
C LEU A 65 8.84 20.84 -3.38
N VAL A 66 8.11 21.47 -4.29
CA VAL A 66 8.25 21.21 -5.74
C VAL A 66 9.45 21.95 -6.32
N ASP A 67 9.81 23.12 -5.80
CA ASP A 67 10.99 23.87 -6.24
C ASP A 67 12.32 23.21 -5.83
N GLY A 68 12.35 22.45 -4.72
CA GLY A 68 13.58 21.82 -4.22
C GLY A 68 14.09 20.61 -5.02
N LEU A 69 13.27 20.01 -5.88
CA LEU A 69 13.66 18.79 -6.63
C LEU A 69 14.16 19.07 -8.05
N ASN A 70 13.97 20.28 -8.58
CA ASN A 70 14.38 20.63 -9.94
C ASN A 70 15.79 21.26 -10.03
N GLU A 71 16.61 21.18 -8.97
CA GLU A 71 18.01 21.64 -8.96
C GLU A 71 19.02 20.50 -8.72
N SER A 72 18.70 19.26 -9.08
CA SER A 72 19.63 18.12 -8.87
C SER A 72 19.94 17.30 -10.13
N LEU A 73 19.86 17.93 -11.30
CA LEU A 73 20.34 17.34 -12.57
C LEU A 73 21.05 18.37 -13.45
N ARG A 74 22.12 19.00 -12.95
CA ARG A 74 23.15 19.55 -13.83
C ARG A 74 24.51 18.92 -13.53
N PRO A 75 25.18 18.38 -14.56
CA PRO A 75 26.39 17.58 -14.42
C PRO A 75 27.53 18.41 -13.82
N THR A 76 28.37 17.76 -13.01
CA THR A 76 29.63 18.31 -12.51
C THR A 76 30.51 18.75 -13.67
N ASP A 77 30.59 20.05 -13.89
CA ASP A 77 31.55 20.68 -14.80
C ASP A 77 32.94 20.57 -14.20
N VAL A 78 33.79 19.81 -14.87
CA VAL A 78 35.20 19.60 -14.52
C VAL A 78 36.04 20.67 -15.24
N GLY A 79 36.56 21.65 -14.49
CA GLY A 79 37.69 22.54 -14.84
C GLY A 79 37.33 23.80 -15.63
N PRO A 80 38.18 24.86 -15.68
CA PRO A 80 39.64 24.83 -15.50
C PRO A 80 40.22 25.94 -14.57
N ARG A 81 41.42 25.69 -14.03
CA ARG A 81 42.62 26.57 -14.12
C ARG A 81 43.76 26.00 -13.30
#